data_AF-A0A5P0JDS0-F1
#
_entry.id   AF-A0A5P0JDS0-F1
#
_cell.length_a   1.000
_cell.length_b   1.000
_cell.length_c   1.000
_cell.angle_alpha   90.00
_cell.angle_beta   90.00
_cell.angle_gamma   90.00
#
_symmetry.space_group_name_H-M   'P 1'
#
loop_
_entity.id
_entity.type
_entity.pdbx_description
1 polymer ?
#
loop_
_entity_poly.entity_id
_entity_poly.type
_entity_poly.pdbx_seq_one_letter_code
_entity_poly.pdbx_strand_id
1 'polypeptide(L)'
;MNSRCALVSKIIPFSCVDGPGSRLALFLQGCNLRCKNCHNPWTMGRCNHCGECVPQCPHQALQIVDGKVVWNAAVCEQCDTCLKRCPQHATPMAQSMSVDEVLSHVRKAVLFIEGITVSGGEATTQLPFVVALFTAIKNDPQLRHLTCLVDSNGMLSETGWEKLLPVC
;
A
#
# COMPACT_ATOMS: atom_id res chain seq x y z
N MET A 1 -1.59 15.75 -13.94
CA MET A 1 -2.06 15.22 -12.64
C MET A 1 -2.67 13.87 -12.89
N ASN A 2 -2.05 12.81 -12.36
CA ASN A 2 -2.50 11.45 -12.58
C ASN A 2 -3.52 11.09 -11.48
N SER A 3 -4.80 11.07 -11.84
CA SER A 3 -5.93 10.93 -10.90
C SER A 3 -6.19 9.50 -10.41
N ARG A 4 -5.35 8.53 -10.80
CA ARG A 4 -5.48 7.15 -10.33
C ARG A 4 -5.07 7.09 -8.85
N CYS A 5 -5.96 6.56 -8.03
CA CYS A 5 -5.71 6.30 -6.61
C CYS A 5 -5.65 4.80 -6.33
N ALA A 6 -4.92 4.44 -5.28
CA ALA A 6 -4.98 3.14 -4.65
C ALA A 6 -5.21 3.28 -3.15
N LEU A 7 -5.75 2.22 -2.55
CA LEU A 7 -5.79 2.08 -1.11
C LEU A 7 -4.43 1.56 -0.64
N VAL A 8 -3.67 2.42 0.04
CA VAL A 8 -2.32 2.18 0.55
C VAL A 8 -2.40 1.91 2.04
N SER A 9 -1.84 0.80 2.51
CA SER A 9 -1.83 0.41 3.93
C SER A 9 -0.59 0.91 4.67
N LYS A 10 0.56 0.96 3.99
CA LYS A 10 1.82 1.42 4.58
C LYS A 10 2.79 1.89 3.49
N ILE A 11 3.62 2.87 3.82
CA ILE A 11 4.80 3.24 3.04
C ILE A 11 6.01 3.04 3.95
N ILE A 12 6.98 2.26 3.48
CA ILE A 12 8.29 2.11 4.12
C ILE A 12 9.28 2.88 3.25
N PRO A 13 9.77 4.06 3.67
CA PRO A 13 10.59 4.94 2.83
C PRO A 13 11.92 4.31 2.39
N PHE A 14 12.45 3.38 3.18
CA PHE A 14 13.70 2.68 2.92
C PHE A 14 13.62 1.24 3.45
N SER A 15 13.91 0.27 2.60
CA SER A 15 14.00 -1.16 2.92
C SER A 15 15.09 -1.83 2.09
N CYS A 16 15.80 -2.78 2.70
CA CYS A 16 16.79 -3.64 2.03
C CYS A 16 16.33 -5.09 1.93
N VAL A 17 15.07 -5.38 2.27
CA VAL A 17 14.50 -6.74 2.30
C VAL A 17 13.29 -6.91 1.38
N ASP A 18 12.80 -5.83 0.78
CA ASP A 18 11.63 -5.82 -0.13
C ASP A 18 12.04 -5.85 -1.62
N GLY A 19 13.15 -6.51 -1.95
CA GLY A 19 13.67 -6.66 -3.32
C GLY A 19 15.14 -6.26 -3.47
N PRO A 20 15.69 -6.26 -4.70
CA PRO A 20 17.08 -5.92 -4.94
C PRO A 20 17.40 -4.46 -4.61
N GLY A 21 18.50 -4.24 -3.88
CA GLY A 21 18.97 -2.90 -3.54
C GLY A 21 18.22 -2.25 -2.37
N SER A 22 18.45 -0.96 -2.17
CA SER A 22 17.62 -0.15 -1.26
C SER A 22 16.36 0.33 -1.97
N ARG A 23 15.19 0.17 -1.34
CA ARG A 23 13.90 0.41 -2.00
C ARG A 23 12.93 1.15 -1.11
N LEU A 24 12.08 1.97 -1.70
CA LEU A 24 10.83 2.36 -1.03
C LEU A 24 9.80 1.25 -1.26
N ALA A 25 9.27 0.69 -0.18
CA ALA A 25 8.25 -0.35 -0.26
C ALA A 25 6.85 0.24 0.02
N LEU A 26 5.98 0.15 -0.99
CA LEU A 26 4.60 0.62 -0.99
C LEU A 26 3.66 -0.57 -0.79
N PHE A 27 3.03 -0.64 0.37
CA PHE A 27 2.12 -1.72 0.72
C PHE A 27 0.70 -1.30 0.37
N LEU A 28 0.07 -2.01 -0.57
CA LEU A 28 -1.32 -1.81 -0.97
C LEU A 28 -2.27 -2.65 -0.11
N GLN A 29 -3.50 -2.18 0.05
CA GLN A 29 -4.56 -2.88 0.78
C GLN A 29 -5.41 -3.75 -0.16
N GLY A 30 -5.72 -4.97 0.29
CA GLY A 30 -6.58 -5.94 -0.37
C GLY A 30 -5.78 -7.06 -1.01
N CYS A 31 -6.20 -8.31 -0.78
CA CYS A 31 -5.61 -9.52 -1.37
C CYS A 31 -6.72 -10.50 -1.78
N ASN A 32 -6.55 -11.15 -2.92
CA ASN A 32 -7.42 -12.22 -3.42
C ASN A 32 -7.08 -13.59 -2.82
N LEU A 33 -6.03 -13.70 -1.99
CA LEU A 33 -5.68 -14.90 -1.25
C LEU A 33 -5.97 -14.76 0.26
N ARG A 34 -5.99 -15.92 0.94
CA ARG A 34 -6.13 -16.08 2.39
C ARG A 34 -5.10 -17.09 2.91
N CYS A 35 -3.83 -16.75 2.73
CA CYS A 35 -2.72 -17.64 3.08
C CYS A 35 -2.78 -17.99 4.58
N LYS A 36 -2.62 -19.28 4.93
CA LYS A 36 -2.68 -19.75 6.32
C LYS A 36 -1.66 -19.05 7.23
N ASN A 37 -0.46 -18.81 6.70
CA ASN A 37 0.65 -18.17 7.42
C ASN A 37 0.98 -16.80 6.82
N CYS A 38 -0.04 -16.01 6.48
CA CYS A 38 0.19 -14.63 6.03
C CYS A 38 0.87 -13.83 7.13
N HIS A 39 2.03 -13.23 6.84
CA HIS A 39 2.71 -12.37 7.80
C HIS A 39 2.01 -11.02 8.00
N ASN A 40 1.23 -10.59 6.99
CA ASN A 40 0.48 -9.34 6.98
C ASN A 40 -1.04 -9.59 6.83
N PRO A 41 -1.70 -10.34 7.72
CA PRO A 41 -3.09 -10.74 7.51
C PRO A 41 -4.03 -9.55 7.38
N TRP A 42 -3.75 -8.43 8.05
CA TRP A 42 -4.52 -7.18 7.97
C TRP A 42 -4.42 -6.45 6.61
N THR A 43 -3.63 -6.91 5.65
CA THR A 43 -3.64 -6.38 4.27
C THR A 43 -4.60 -7.16 3.36
N MET A 44 -5.22 -8.24 3.84
CA MET A 44 -6.04 -9.13 3.02
C MET A 44 -7.41 -8.55 2.66
N GLY A 45 -8.11 -7.96 3.63
CA GLY A 45 -9.44 -7.37 3.40
C GLY A 45 -9.41 -5.90 3.06
N ARG A 46 -10.59 -5.28 3.00
CA ARG A 46 -10.75 -3.83 2.94
C ARG A 46 -11.68 -3.42 4.07
N CYS A 47 -11.36 -2.30 4.74
CA CYS A 47 -12.19 -1.81 5.83
C CYS A 47 -13.59 -1.48 5.29
N ASN A 48 -14.62 -2.05 5.91
CA ASN A 48 -16.03 -1.77 5.62
C ASN A 48 -16.65 -0.80 6.63
N HIS A 49 -15.81 -0.16 7.45
CA HIS A 49 -16.21 0.78 8.50
C HIS A 49 -17.17 0.22 9.57
N CYS A 50 -17.18 -1.09 9.82
CA CYS A 50 -18.00 -1.70 10.88
C CYS A 50 -17.77 -1.14 12.30
N GLY A 51 -16.62 -0.49 12.55
CA GLY A 51 -16.35 0.19 13.81
C GLY A 51 -15.87 -0.68 14.97
N GLU A 52 -15.78 -2.00 14.82
CA GLU A 52 -15.39 -2.91 15.92
C GLU A 52 -14.03 -2.58 16.55
N CYS A 53 -13.11 -2.00 15.78
CA CYS A 53 -11.79 -1.59 16.27
C CYS A 53 -11.80 -0.30 17.11
N VAL A 54 -12.83 0.54 16.97
CA VAL A 54 -12.91 1.87 17.61
C VAL A 54 -12.90 1.77 19.14
N PRO A 55 -13.81 1.02 19.80
CA PRO A 55 -13.79 0.90 21.26
C PRO A 55 -12.59 0.12 21.79
N GLN A 56 -11.85 -0.57 20.92
CA GLN A 56 -10.69 -1.38 21.29
C GLN A 56 -9.37 -0.60 21.20
N CYS A 57 -9.37 0.65 20.69
CA CYS A 57 -8.15 1.44 20.57
C CYS A 57 -7.73 2.02 21.93
N PRO A 58 -6.62 1.56 22.53
CA PRO A 58 -6.22 2.04 23.87
C PRO A 58 -5.75 3.50 23.88
N HIS A 59 -5.33 4.04 22.73
CA HIS A 59 -4.89 5.42 22.57
C HIS A 59 -5.99 6.35 22.04
N GLN A 60 -7.22 5.84 21.84
CA GLN A 60 -8.34 6.65 21.32
C GLN A 60 -8.05 7.32 19.97
N ALA A 61 -7.22 6.69 19.14
CA ALA A 61 -6.82 7.21 17.83
C ALA A 61 -7.84 6.92 16.71
N LEU A 62 -8.95 6.24 17.02
CA LEU A 62 -9.99 5.84 16.07
C LEU A 62 -11.33 6.41 16.50
N GLN A 63 -12.12 6.86 15.53
CA GLN A 63 -13.47 7.38 15.74
C GLN A 63 -14.37 7.04 14.56
N ILE A 64 -15.69 7.11 14.75
CA ILE A 64 -16.66 7.00 13.64
C ILE A 64 -17.17 8.41 13.31
N VAL A 65 -16.96 8.85 12.07
CA VAL A 65 -17.46 10.12 11.53
C VAL A 65 -18.18 9.82 10.23
N ASP A 66 -19.44 10.28 10.09
CA ASP A 66 -20.29 10.03 8.92
C ASP A 66 -20.35 8.55 8.50
N GLY A 67 -20.46 7.66 9.50
CA GLY A 67 -20.50 6.21 9.29
C GLY A 67 -19.17 5.58 8.85
N LYS A 68 -18.07 6.34 8.85
CA LYS A 68 -16.73 5.86 8.48
C LYS A 68 -15.80 5.86 9.69
N VAL A 69 -15.05 4.77 9.84
CA VAL A 69 -13.89 4.74 10.75
C VAL A 69 -12.84 5.70 10.23
N VAL A 70 -12.50 6.70 11.04
CA VAL A 70 -11.45 7.69 10.80
C VAL A 70 -10.30 7.44 11.76
N TRP A 71 -9.09 7.39 11.19
CA TRP A 71 -7.85 7.22 11.93
C TRP A 71 -7.14 8.56 12.11
N ASN A 72 -6.76 8.86 13.36
CA ASN A 72 -5.93 10.01 13.70
C ASN A 72 -4.46 9.57 13.86
N ALA A 73 -3.65 9.88 12.85
CA ALA A 73 -2.23 9.53 12.83
C ALA A 73 -1.41 10.23 13.93
N ALA A 74 -1.83 11.41 14.40
CA ALA A 74 -1.09 12.16 15.44
C ALA A 74 -1.25 11.56 16.85
N VAL A 75 -2.29 10.75 17.06
CA VAL A 75 -2.60 10.12 18.36
C VAL A 75 -2.23 8.64 18.36
N CYS A 76 -2.16 8.00 17.19
CA CYS A 76 -1.90 6.58 17.08
C CYS A 76 -0.46 6.21 17.44
N GLU A 77 -0.28 5.39 18.47
CA GLU A 77 1.03 4.83 18.87
C GLU A 77 1.40 3.52 18.15
N GLN A 78 0.65 3.12 17.12
CA GLN A 78 0.95 1.93 16.31
C GLN A 78 1.04 0.61 17.12
N CYS A 79 0.19 0.43 18.13
CA CYS A 79 0.19 -0.77 18.99
C CYS A 79 -0.49 -2.02 18.38
N ASP A 80 -0.96 -1.94 17.13
CA ASP A 80 -1.60 -3.02 16.36
C ASP A 80 -2.89 -3.63 16.92
N THR A 81 -3.44 -3.09 18.02
CA THR A 81 -4.69 -3.59 18.61
C THR A 81 -5.85 -3.61 17.62
N CYS A 82 -5.97 -2.58 16.78
CA CYS A 82 -7.00 -2.51 15.75
C CYS A 82 -6.83 -3.57 14.64
N LEU A 83 -5.59 -3.95 14.32
CA LEU A 83 -5.29 -4.97 13.31
C LEU A 83 -5.70 -6.36 13.78
N LYS A 84 -5.38 -6.68 15.04
CA LYS A 84 -5.68 -7.97 15.68
C LYS A 84 -7.17 -8.21 15.89
N ARG A 85 -7.96 -7.14 15.99
CA ARG A 85 -9.41 -7.19 16.26
C ARG A 85 -10.26 -7.05 15.01
N CYS A 86 -9.70 -6.67 13.86
CA CYS A 86 -10.52 -6.39 12.67
C CYS A 86 -11.09 -7.68 12.08
N PRO A 87 -12.43 -7.86 12.03
CA PRO A 87 -13.05 -9.06 11.45
C PRO A 87 -12.86 -9.15 9.93
N GLN A 88 -12.55 -8.01 9.28
CA GLN A 88 -12.29 -7.95 7.85
C GLN A 88 -10.85 -8.32 7.49
N HIS A 89 -9.96 -8.54 8.47
CA HIS A 89 -8.52 -8.60 8.24
C HIS A 89 -8.03 -7.39 7.42
N ALA A 90 -8.45 -6.20 7.87
CA ALA A 90 -8.10 -4.92 7.28
C ALA A 90 -7.41 -4.02 8.31
N THR A 91 -6.83 -2.90 7.87
CA THR A 91 -6.35 -1.83 8.75
C THR A 91 -7.23 -0.58 8.61
N PRO A 92 -7.57 0.12 9.71
CA PRO A 92 -8.20 1.44 9.64
C PRO A 92 -7.21 2.54 9.19
N MET A 93 -5.91 2.22 9.12
CA MET A 93 -4.84 3.14 8.71
C MET A 93 -4.65 3.20 7.19
N ALA A 94 -5.37 2.37 6.42
CA ALA A 94 -5.27 2.41 4.97
C ALA A 94 -5.87 3.71 4.42
N GLN A 95 -5.14 4.40 3.56
CA GLN A 95 -5.51 5.68 2.99
C GLN A 95 -5.62 5.58 1.46
N SER A 96 -6.58 6.28 0.90
CA SER A 96 -6.64 6.47 -0.55
C SER A 96 -5.56 7.47 -0.94
N MET A 97 -4.59 7.05 -1.74
CA MET A 97 -3.50 7.90 -2.24
C MET A 97 -3.46 7.88 -3.76
N SER A 98 -3.35 9.05 -4.35
CA SER A 98 -3.09 9.27 -5.77
C SER A 98 -1.65 8.93 -6.14
N VAL A 99 -1.39 8.74 -7.43
CA VAL A 99 -0.03 8.59 -7.95
C VAL A 99 0.83 9.79 -7.56
N ASP A 100 0.31 11.02 -7.67
CA ASP A 100 1.07 12.24 -7.37
C ASP A 100 1.47 12.33 -5.87
N GLU A 101 0.61 11.88 -4.96
CA GLU A 101 0.93 11.77 -3.54
C GLU A 101 2.03 10.73 -3.28
N VAL A 102 1.94 9.54 -3.90
CA VAL A 102 2.98 8.51 -3.76
C VAL A 102 4.31 8.98 -4.35
N LEU A 103 4.32 9.63 -5.52
CA LEU A 103 5.53 10.20 -6.10
C LEU A 103 6.18 11.24 -5.17
N SER A 104 5.38 11.99 -4.41
CA SER A 104 5.88 12.93 -3.41
C SER A 104 6.61 12.23 -2.25
N HIS A 105 6.18 11.02 -1.86
CA HIS A 105 6.93 10.18 -0.93
C HIS A 105 8.21 9.61 -1.55
N VAL A 106 8.15 9.15 -2.81
CA VAL A 106 9.34 8.65 -3.53
C VAL A 106 10.42 9.72 -3.63
N ARG A 107 10.06 10.97 -3.99
CA ARG A 107 11.01 12.09 -4.07
C ARG A 107 11.70 12.41 -2.74
N LYS A 108 11.03 12.21 -1.60
CA LYS A 108 11.65 12.40 -0.27
C LYS A 108 12.73 11.35 0.03
N ALA A 109 12.61 10.16 -0.53
CA ALA A 109 13.53 9.04 -0.32
C ALA A 109 14.54 8.85 -1.45
N VAL A 110 14.42 9.58 -2.56
CA VAL A 110 15.12 9.32 -3.85
C VAL A 110 16.64 9.17 -3.72
N LEU A 111 17.28 9.92 -2.81
CA LEU A 111 18.73 9.87 -2.64
C LEU A 111 19.21 8.60 -1.91
N PHE A 112 18.30 7.83 -1.32
CA PHE A 112 18.61 6.66 -0.48
C PHE A 112 18.10 5.35 -1.09
N ILE A 113 17.40 5.40 -2.23
CA ILE A 113 16.76 4.24 -2.84
C ILE A 113 17.21 4.06 -4.29
N GLU A 114 17.31 2.81 -4.73
CA GLU A 114 17.62 2.37 -6.08
C GLU A 114 16.35 1.91 -6.83
N GLY A 115 15.22 1.82 -6.13
CA GLY A 115 13.96 1.40 -6.71
C GLY A 115 12.76 1.56 -5.79
N ILE A 116 11.61 1.19 -6.34
CA ILE A 116 10.37 1.04 -5.57
C ILE A 116 9.85 -0.39 -5.68
N THR A 117 9.25 -0.89 -4.61
CA THR A 117 8.51 -2.15 -4.60
C THR A 117 7.06 -1.88 -4.26
N VAL A 118 6.12 -2.40 -5.06
CA VAL A 118 4.70 -2.38 -4.72
C VAL A 118 4.31 -3.78 -4.26
N SER A 119 3.95 -3.89 -2.98
CA SER A 119 3.63 -5.13 -2.25
C SER A 119 2.33 -4.93 -1.43
N GLY A 120 2.21 -5.57 -0.27
CA GLY A 120 1.13 -5.39 0.70
C GLY A 120 0.20 -6.59 0.81
N GLY A 121 -1.02 -6.43 0.31
CA GLY A 121 -1.92 -7.54 0.06
C GLY A 121 -1.54 -8.23 -1.25
N GLU A 122 -2.37 -8.09 -2.28
CA GLU A 122 -1.99 -8.41 -3.65
C GLU A 122 -1.99 -7.12 -4.48
N ALA A 123 -0.79 -6.62 -4.79
CA ALA A 123 -0.59 -5.36 -5.49
C ALA A 123 -1.34 -5.30 -6.83
N THR A 124 -1.36 -6.41 -7.57
CA THR A 124 -1.99 -6.47 -8.90
C THR A 124 -3.52 -6.41 -8.87
N THR A 125 -4.17 -6.56 -7.70
CA THR A 125 -5.61 -6.27 -7.56
C THR A 125 -5.94 -4.79 -7.78
N GLN A 126 -4.94 -3.91 -7.75
CA GLN A 126 -5.05 -2.48 -8.04
C GLN A 126 -4.23 -2.11 -9.30
N LEU A 127 -4.15 -3.02 -10.28
CA LEU A 127 -3.32 -2.89 -11.49
C LEU A 127 -3.35 -1.51 -12.18
N PRO A 128 -4.52 -0.84 -12.39
CA PRO A 128 -4.53 0.46 -13.06
C PRO A 128 -3.69 1.51 -12.34
N PHE A 129 -3.63 1.47 -11.00
CA PHE A 129 -2.77 2.35 -10.21
C PHE A 129 -1.30 1.97 -10.34
N VAL A 130 -0.97 0.67 -10.26
CA VAL A 130 0.43 0.20 -10.34
C VAL A 130 1.05 0.58 -11.69
N VAL A 131 0.34 0.34 -12.78
CA VAL A 131 0.77 0.73 -14.14
C VAL A 131 0.96 2.24 -14.23
N ALA A 132 0.00 3.02 -13.70
CA ALA A 132 0.05 4.48 -13.72
C ALA A 132 1.23 5.04 -12.91
N LEU A 133 1.53 4.46 -11.74
CA LEU A 133 2.66 4.83 -10.90
C LEU A 133 3.99 4.54 -11.59
N PHE A 134 4.17 3.32 -12.09
CA PHE A 134 5.41 2.92 -12.77
C PHE A 134 5.64 3.74 -14.04
N THR A 135 4.59 3.95 -14.85
CA THR A 135 4.65 4.84 -16.03
C THR A 135 5.10 6.24 -15.63
N ALA A 136 4.58 6.80 -14.54
CA ALA A 136 4.95 8.12 -14.08
C ALA A 136 6.41 8.18 -13.62
N ILE A 137 6.92 7.15 -12.93
CA ILE A 137 8.32 7.06 -12.51
C ILE A 137 9.26 7.01 -13.72
N LYS A 138 8.98 6.16 -14.70
CA LYS A 138 9.82 6.01 -15.91
C LYS A 138 9.86 7.30 -16.75
N ASN A 139 8.79 8.10 -16.72
CA ASN A 139 8.69 9.37 -17.45
C ASN A 139 9.19 10.58 -16.67
N ASP A 140 9.46 10.46 -15.37
CA ASP A 140 9.94 11.57 -14.54
C ASP A 140 11.48 11.65 -14.62
N PRO A 141 12.07 12.78 -15.07
CA PRO A 141 13.52 12.92 -15.20
C PRO A 141 14.30 12.69 -13.90
N GLN A 142 13.70 12.97 -12.75
CA GLN A 142 14.32 12.78 -11.44
C GLN A 142 14.19 11.34 -10.94
N LEU A 143 13.19 10.59 -11.39
CA LEU A 143 12.88 9.26 -10.83
C LEU A 143 13.15 8.10 -11.80
N ARG A 144 13.31 8.36 -13.10
CA ARG A 144 13.46 7.32 -14.14
C ARG A 144 14.65 6.36 -13.95
N HIS A 145 15.61 6.74 -13.11
CA HIS A 145 16.74 5.89 -12.75
C HIS A 145 16.34 4.79 -11.74
N LEU A 146 15.19 4.93 -11.06
CA LEU A 146 14.67 3.96 -10.10
C LEU A 146 14.09 2.74 -10.82
N THR A 147 14.42 1.55 -10.34
CA THR A 147 13.80 0.29 -10.78
C THR A 147 12.40 0.12 -10.19
N CYS A 148 11.46 -0.46 -10.95
CA CYS A 148 10.10 -0.72 -10.47
C CYS A 148 9.88 -2.23 -10.30
N LEU A 149 9.50 -2.65 -9.09
CA LEU A 149 9.24 -4.05 -8.76
C LEU A 149 7.80 -4.20 -8.27
N VAL A 150 7.09 -5.20 -8.78
CA VAL A 150 5.84 -5.66 -8.18
C VAL A 150 6.11 -6.97 -7.44
N ASP A 151 5.70 -7.03 -6.17
CA ASP A 151 5.71 -8.24 -5.37
C ASP A 151 4.28 -8.80 -5.36
N SER A 152 4.09 -9.97 -5.97
CA SER A 152 2.79 -10.51 -6.32
C SER A 152 2.71 -12.00 -6.05
N ASN A 153 1.53 -12.46 -5.70
CA ASN A 153 1.18 -13.87 -5.59
C ASN A 153 0.98 -14.58 -6.94
N GLY A 154 1.12 -13.87 -8.07
CA GLY A 154 1.12 -14.47 -9.40
C GLY A 154 -0.25 -14.70 -10.02
N MET A 155 -1.35 -14.37 -9.32
CA MET A 155 -2.72 -14.64 -9.80
C MET A 155 -3.25 -13.64 -10.84
N LEU A 156 -2.44 -12.67 -11.27
CA LEU A 156 -2.82 -11.75 -12.35
C LEU A 156 -2.91 -12.52 -13.68
N SER A 157 -3.90 -12.18 -14.52
CA SER A 157 -4.04 -12.77 -15.86
C SER A 157 -2.86 -12.42 -16.76
N GLU A 158 -2.60 -13.24 -17.77
CA GLU A 158 -1.58 -12.98 -18.80
C GLU A 158 -1.74 -11.59 -19.43
N THR A 159 -2.96 -11.23 -19.85
CA THR A 159 -3.29 -9.89 -20.37
C THR A 159 -3.08 -8.76 -19.35
N GLY A 160 -3.08 -9.07 -18.06
CA GLY A 160 -2.71 -8.14 -17.00
C GLY A 160 -1.20 -7.95 -16.92
N TRP A 161 -0.44 -9.03 -17.00
CA TRP A 161 1.02 -9.00 -17.05
C TRP A 161 1.54 -8.25 -18.28
N GLU A 162 0.95 -8.46 -19.45
CA GLU A 162 1.28 -7.73 -20.68
C GLU A 162 1.18 -6.20 -20.52
N LYS A 163 0.26 -5.72 -19.66
CA LYS A 163 0.12 -4.28 -19.36
C LYS A 163 1.18 -3.77 -18.39
N LEU A 164 1.70 -4.63 -17.53
CA LEU A 164 2.62 -4.26 -16.45
C LEU A 164 4.08 -4.40 -16.86
N LEU A 165 4.43 -5.44 -17.64
CA LEU A 165 5.78 -5.74 -18.09
C LEU A 165 6.52 -4.55 -18.73
N PRO A 166 5.89 -3.70 -19.57
CA PRO A 166 6.58 -2.57 -20.20
C PRO A 166 7.01 -1.46 -19.23
N VAL A 167 6.49 -1.46 -18.01
CA VAL A 167 6.70 -0.37 -17.03
C VAL A 167 7.44 -0.82 -15.78
N CYS A 168 7.71 -2.12 -15.60
CA CYS A 168 8.61 -2.62 -14.55
C CYS A 168 10.08 -2.20 -14.83
#